data_AF-A0A9Q1BWA6-F1
#
_entry.id   AF-A0A9Q1BWA6-F1
#
_cell.length_a   1.000
_cell.length_b   1.000
_cell.length_c   1.000
_cell.angle_alpha   90.00
_cell.angle_beta   90.00
_cell.angle_gamma   90.00
#
_symmetry.space_group_name_H-M   'P 1'
#
loop_
_entity.id
_entity.type
_entity.pdbx_description
1 polymer ?
#
loop_
_entity_poly.entity_id
_entity_poly.type
_entity_poly.pdbx_seq_one_letter_code
_entity_poly.pdbx_strand_id
1 'polypeptide(L)' 'MFLFAELISGDSASPCQQSEFPCSEIGVCIPTAWRCDGKVDCSDGSDEYDCDRGKLKTYSIATYIRRVLQLV' A
#
# COMPACT_ATOMS: atom_id res chain seq x y z
N MET A 1 -19.35 29.93 3.95
CA MET A 1 -20.54 29.32 3.31
C MET A 1 -20.43 29.62 1.83
N PHE A 2 -20.15 28.70 0.90
CA PHE A 2 -20.23 27.24 0.86
C PHE A 2 -18.85 26.66 0.41
N LEU A 3 -18.13 25.88 1.22
CA LEU A 3 -18.32 24.47 1.60
C LEU A 3 -17.77 23.46 0.56
N PHE A 4 -16.52 23.02 0.78
CA PHE A 4 -15.93 21.67 0.56
C PHE A 4 -15.69 21.17 -0.90
N ALA A 5 -14.44 21.17 -1.37
CA ALA A 5 -13.53 20.00 -1.57
C ALA A 5 -13.98 19.06 -2.72
N GLU A 6 -13.31 19.04 -3.88
CA GLU A 6 -12.38 17.99 -4.35
C GLU A 6 -12.07 18.33 -5.84
N LEU A 7 -10.89 18.24 -6.47
CA LEU A 7 -9.89 17.17 -6.40
C LEU A 7 -8.60 17.52 -7.21
N ILE A 8 -8.05 18.75 -7.11
CA ILE A 8 -6.71 19.05 -7.70
C ILE A 8 -5.63 18.96 -6.64
N SER A 9 -5.35 17.74 -6.21
CA SER A 9 -4.30 17.44 -5.24
C SER A 9 -2.91 17.61 -5.87
N GLY A 10 -2.23 18.70 -5.51
CA GLY A 10 -0.78 18.98 -5.62
C GLY A 10 0.06 18.03 -6.48
N ASP A 11 0.27 18.43 -7.73
CA ASP A 11 1.01 17.70 -8.75
C ASP A 11 2.53 17.80 -8.51
N SER A 12 3.08 16.84 -7.78
CA SER A 12 4.50 16.47 -7.86
C SER A 12 4.63 15.34 -8.88
N ALA A 13 4.66 15.67 -10.18
CA ALA A 13 5.31 14.94 -11.28
C ALA A 13 5.42 13.40 -11.16
N SER A 14 4.36 12.73 -10.72
CA SER A 14 4.28 11.28 -10.52
C SER A 14 2.91 10.82 -11.05
N PRO A 15 2.83 9.79 -11.91
CA PRO A 15 1.55 9.35 -12.49
C PRO A 15 0.59 8.71 -11.49
N CYS A 16 1.01 8.56 -10.22
CA CYS A 16 0.24 7.92 -9.16
C CYS A 16 -0.30 8.96 -8.17
N GLN A 17 -1.46 8.66 -7.57
CA GLN A 17 -2.03 9.45 -6.48
C GLN A 17 -1.10 9.44 -5.26
N GLN A 18 -1.28 10.41 -4.36
CA GLN A 18 -0.48 10.56 -3.14
C GLN A 18 -0.56 9.33 -2.19
N SER A 19 -1.58 8.49 -2.36
CA SER A 19 -1.81 7.24 -1.60
C SER A 19 -1.45 5.97 -2.36
N GLU A 20 -0.80 6.11 -3.52
CA GLU A 20 -0.41 5.02 -4.39
C GLU A 20 1.12 4.93 -4.50
N PHE A 21 1.62 3.71 -4.71
CA PHE A 21 3.01 3.40 -4.97
C PHE A 21 3.19 3.11 -6.46
N PRO A 22 4.12 3.79 -7.14
CA PRO A 22 4.48 3.48 -8.51
C PRO A 22 5.29 2.17 -8.56
N CYS A 23 4.83 1.22 -9.37
CA CYS A 23 5.65 0.07 -9.74
C CYS A 23 6.87 0.52 -10.55
N SER A 24 7.87 -0.35 -10.67
CA SER A 24 8.97 -0.11 -11.60
C SER A 24 8.51 -0.11 -13.06
N GLU A 25 7.38 -0.79 -13.35
CA GLU A 25 6.68 -0.66 -14.62
C GLU A 25 6.01 0.72 -14.74
N ILE A 26 6.29 1.43 -15.84
CA ILE A 26 5.80 2.79 -16.07
C ILE A 26 4.27 2.78 -16.23
N GLY A 27 3.59 3.58 -15.40
CA GLY A 27 2.14 3.77 -15.48
C GLY A 27 1.31 2.76 -14.68
N VAL A 28 1.96 1.86 -13.94
CA VAL A 28 1.28 0.99 -12.98
C VAL A 28 1.42 1.58 -11.59
N CYS A 29 0.28 1.79 -10.95
CA CYS A 29 0.16 2.29 -9.59
C CYS A 29 -0.65 1.29 -8.78
N ILE A 30 -0.13 0.94 -7.60
CA ILE A 30 -0.86 0.11 -6.63
C ILE A 30 -1.10 0.93 -5.36
N PRO A 31 -2.07 0.59 -4.52
CA PRO A 31 -2.20 1.20 -3.19
C PRO A 31 -0.90 1.06 -2.39
N THR A 32 -0.47 2.11 -1.70
CA THR A 32 0.72 2.04 -0.82
C THR A 32 0.60 0.95 0.27
N ALA A 33 -0.62 0.50 0.56
CA ALA A 33 -0.89 -0.62 1.48
C ALA A 33 -0.49 -2.00 0.94
N TRP A 34 -0.34 -2.14 -0.38
CA TRP A 34 0.05 -3.40 -1.05
C TRP A 34 1.57 -3.52 -1.20
N ARG A 35 2.32 -2.43 -1.06
CA ARG A 35 3.78 -2.50 -1.02
C ARG A 35 4.26 -3.31 0.20
N CYS A 36 5.04 -4.36 -0.03
CA CYS A 36 5.60 -5.24 0.99
C CYS A 36 4.55 -5.98 1.82
N ASP A 37 3.41 -6.33 1.21
CA ASP A 37 2.34 -7.06 1.88
C ASP A 37 2.49 -8.60 1.78
N GLY A 38 3.50 -9.05 1.01
CA GLY A 38 3.81 -10.46 0.79
C GLY A 38 3.10 -11.06 -0.43
N LYS A 39 2.40 -10.24 -1.22
CA LYS A 39 1.80 -10.61 -2.50
C LYS A 39 2.43 -9.76 -3.60
N VAL A 40 2.72 -10.40 -4.73
CA VAL A 40 3.15 -9.68 -5.93
C VAL A 40 1.91 -9.03 -6.55
N ASP A 41 1.80 -7.72 -6.40
CA ASP A 41 0.75 -6.89 -7.00
C ASP A 41 1.25 -6.09 -8.21
N CYS A 42 2.54 -5.73 -8.26
CA CYS A 42 3.15 -5.24 -9.50
C CYS A 42 3.42 -6.40 -10.46
N SER A 43 3.22 -6.19 -11.76
CA SER A 43 3.55 -7.18 -12.80
C SER A 43 5.01 -7.65 -12.75
N ASP A 44 5.91 -6.77 -12.33
CA ASP A 44 7.34 -7.02 -12.18
C ASP A 44 7.76 -7.39 -10.75
N GLY A 45 6.85 -7.36 -9.77
CA GLY A 45 7.12 -7.66 -8.36
C GLY A 45 7.91 -6.60 -7.60
N SER A 46 8.09 -5.39 -8.15
CA SER A 46 8.81 -4.29 -7.50
C SER A 46 8.22 -3.79 -6.20
N ASP A 47 6.94 -4.03 -5.97
CA ASP A 47 6.27 -3.79 -4.71
C ASP A 47 6.77 -4.65 -3.55
N GLU A 48 7.38 -5.80 -3.86
CA GLU A 48 7.93 -6.76 -2.90
C GLU A 48 9.48 -6.75 -2.86
N TYR A 49 10.11 -5.83 -3.60
CA TYR A 49 11.58 -5.62 -3.57
C TYR A 49 11.97 -4.48 -2.63
N ASP A 50 13.16 -4.62 -2.03
CA ASP A 50 13.73 -3.63 -1.09
C ASP A 50 12.77 -3.26 0.05
N CYS A 51 12.04 -4.27 0.52
CA CYS A 51 11.27 -4.18 1.75
C CYS A 51 12.25 -4.23 2.93
N ASP A 52 12.39 -3.12 3.65
CA ASP A 52 12.91 -3.17 5.00
C ASP A 52 12.18 -4.29 5.74
N ARG A 53 12.92 -5.32 6.15
CA ARG A 53 12.36 -6.56 6.76
C ARG A 53 11.54 -6.32 8.03
N GLY A 54 11.38 -5.06 8.45
CA GLY A 54 10.50 -4.60 9.52
C GLY A 54 9.09 -4.13 9.09
N LYS A 55 8.77 -4.13 7.79
CA LYS A 55 7.43 -3.79 7.27
C LYS A 55 6.60 -4.96 6.78
N LEU A 56 7.11 -6.19 6.91
CA LEU A 56 6.20 -7.30 7.08
C LEU A 56 5.27 -6.84 8.21
N LYS A 57 3.97 -6.75 7.91
CA LYS A 57 2.96 -7.01 8.92
C LYS A 57 3.20 -8.47 9.30
N THR A 58 4.32 -8.73 9.99
CA THR A 58 4.66 -9.99 10.65
C THR A 58 3.36 -10.31 11.28
N TYR A 59 2.67 -11.33 10.78
CA TYR A 59 1.28 -11.63 11.13
C TYR A 59 1.20 -11.50 12.63
N SER A 60 0.77 -10.32 13.09
CA SER A 60 1.25 -9.89 14.41
C SER A 60 0.64 -10.91 15.30
N ILE A 61 1.41 -11.55 16.18
CA ILE A 61 0.81 -12.60 16.98
C ILE A 61 -0.42 -12.02 17.71
N ALA A 62 -0.44 -10.69 17.97
CA ALA A 62 -1.61 -9.92 18.35
C ALA A 62 -2.77 -9.88 17.33
N THR A 63 -2.54 -9.71 16.02
CA THR A 63 -3.56 -9.78 14.96
C THR A 63 -4.02 -11.22 14.66
N TYR A 64 -3.11 -12.21 14.67
CA TYR A 64 -3.45 -13.63 14.53
C TYR A 64 -4.29 -14.11 15.73
N ILE A 65 -3.88 -13.77 16.96
CA ILE A 65 -4.64 -14.03 18.18
C ILE A 65 -5.98 -13.30 18.18
N ARG A 66 -6.07 -12.05 17.69
CA ARG A 66 -7.37 -11.36 17.55
C ARG A 66 -8.30 -12.02 16.53
N ARG A 67 -7.77 -12.63 15.46
CA ARG A 67 -8.58 -13.35 14.45
C ARG A 67 -8.94 -14.78 14.87
N VAL A 68 -8.11 -15.46 15.68
CA VAL A 68 -8.32 -16.85 16.10
C VAL A 68 -8.98 -16.97 17.49
N LEU A 69 -8.61 -16.13 18.46
CA LEU A 69 -9.21 -16.11 19.82
C LEU A 69 -10.43 -15.19 19.98
N GLN A 70 -10.86 -14.44 18.94
CA GLN A 70 -12.19 -13.79 18.92
C GLN A 70 -13.19 -14.48 17.99
N LEU A 71 -12.88 -15.71 17.57
CA LEU A 71 -13.81 -16.64 16.94
C LEU A 71 -14.00 -17.92 17.79
N VAL A 72 -13.69 -17.85 19.09
CA VAL A 72 -14.12 -18.80 20.13
C VAL A 72 -14.73 -18.05 21.29
#